data_AF-A0A0P7ZG71-F1
#
_entry.id   AF-A0A0P7ZG71-F1
#
_cell.length_a   1.000
_cell.length_b   1.000
_cell.length_c   1.000
_cell.angle_alpha   90.00
_cell.angle_beta   90.00
_cell.angle_gamma   90.00
#
_symmetry.space_group_name_H-M   'P 1'
#
loop_
_entity.id
_entity.type
_entity.pdbx_description
1 polymer ?
#
loop_
_entity_poly.entity_id
_entity_poly.type
_entity_poly.pdbx_seq_one_letter_code
_entity_poly.pdbx_strand_id
1 'polypeptide(L)'
;MGGRFVHHFWKLLSEIEIPYITLLDLDSERAKGGWGTIKYIINQLIKNGIPFDDICRGLKQSDLDYMHRWSLNSNDERLNLMAWVQHLESYGVFFSVPLDLDFSMLKAFKEYYQRTVSDGDGPHIPNKESDRDEYTKKMETCIRHTLKESGGNGNSYQDFEKELMLWYPYLFLDRGKPGTHISRNGNAGWFFV
;
A
#
# COMPACT_ATOMS: atom_id res chain seq x y z
N MET A 1 11.00 -3.55 4.77
CA MET A 1 11.95 -3.81 3.67
C MET A 1 11.13 -4.13 2.42
N GLY A 2 10.70 -3.10 1.69
CA GLY A 2 9.71 -3.26 0.61
C GLY A 2 10.31 -3.86 -0.66
N GLY A 3 9.71 -4.95 -1.15
CA GLY A 3 9.75 -5.52 -2.51
C GLY A 3 11.09 -5.90 -3.16
N ARG A 4 12.17 -5.15 -2.92
CA ARG A 4 13.40 -5.16 -3.73
C ARG A 4 14.26 -6.40 -3.59
N PHE A 5 14.03 -7.21 -2.56
CA PHE A 5 14.79 -8.44 -2.28
C PHE A 5 13.93 -9.70 -2.36
N VAL A 6 12.67 -9.58 -2.78
CA VAL A 6 11.72 -10.70 -2.84
C VAL A 6 12.28 -11.85 -3.67
N HIS A 7 12.99 -11.53 -4.77
CA HIS A 7 13.66 -12.52 -5.60
C HIS A 7 14.60 -13.45 -4.83
N HIS A 8 15.48 -12.91 -3.98
CA HIS A 8 16.50 -13.71 -3.29
C HIS A 8 15.86 -14.68 -2.29
N PHE A 9 14.83 -14.22 -1.57
CA PHE A 9 14.09 -15.07 -0.65
C PHE A 9 13.30 -16.15 -1.38
N TRP A 10 12.60 -15.80 -2.47
CA TRP A 10 11.84 -16.77 -3.25
C TRP A 10 12.74 -17.83 -3.87
N LYS A 11 13.88 -17.43 -4.45
CA LYS A 11 14.84 -18.37 -5.00
C LYS A 11 15.33 -19.35 -3.93
N LEU A 12 15.78 -18.82 -2.79
CA LEU A 12 16.26 -19.65 -1.67
C LEU A 12 15.19 -20.64 -1.20
N LEU A 13 13.98 -20.14 -0.89
CA LEU A 13 12.90 -20.95 -0.35
C LEU A 13 12.41 -22.00 -1.35
N SER A 14 12.41 -21.67 -2.65
CA SER A 14 12.04 -22.62 -3.71
C SER A 14 13.11 -23.69 -3.92
N GLU A 15 14.41 -23.34 -3.84
CA GLU A 15 15.53 -24.30 -3.95
C GLU A 15 15.55 -25.34 -2.82
N ILE A 16 15.04 -24.97 -1.64
CA ILE A 16 14.93 -25.87 -0.47
C ILE A 16 13.52 -26.43 -0.25
N GLU A 17 12.63 -26.25 -1.24
CA GLU A 17 11.26 -26.79 -1.28
C GLU A 17 10.39 -26.43 -0.05
N ILE A 18 10.61 -25.27 0.56
CA ILE A 18 9.76 -24.78 1.66
C ILE A 18 8.59 -24.00 1.08
N PRO A 19 7.33 -24.37 1.38
CA PRO A 19 6.17 -23.57 0.98
C PRO A 19 6.18 -22.20 1.69
N TYR A 20 5.83 -21.14 0.96
CA TYR A 20 5.76 -19.79 1.50
C TYR A 20 4.62 -18.98 0.89
N ILE A 21 4.20 -17.95 1.61
CA ILE A 21 3.36 -16.86 1.10
C ILE A 21 4.10 -15.55 1.31
N THR A 22 3.78 -14.54 0.50
CA THR A 22 4.42 -13.22 0.56
C THR A 22 3.35 -12.14 0.65
N LEU A 23 3.46 -11.26 1.64
CA LEU A 23 2.66 -10.04 1.74
C LEU A 23 3.52 -8.83 1.36
N LEU A 24 3.03 -8.00 0.44
CA LEU A 24 3.76 -6.84 -0.10
C LEU A 24 2.93 -5.56 -0.06
N ASP A 25 3.61 -4.42 -0.04
CA ASP A 25 2.95 -3.12 -0.23
C ASP A 25 2.58 -2.96 -1.72
N LEU A 26 1.30 -2.66 -2.02
CA LEU A 26 0.90 -2.34 -3.38
C LEU A 26 1.48 -0.98 -3.80
N ASP A 27 1.60 -0.05 -2.85
CA ASP A 27 2.11 1.30 -3.02
C ASP A 27 1.34 2.10 -4.09
N SER A 28 0.02 1.89 -4.23
CA SER A 28 -0.77 2.52 -5.31
C SER A 28 -0.54 4.03 -5.37
N GLU A 29 -0.32 4.53 -6.60
CA GLU A 29 0.06 5.91 -6.90
C GLU A 29 1.42 6.39 -6.35
N ARG A 30 2.26 5.58 -5.72
CA ARG A 30 3.69 5.94 -5.56
C ARG A 30 4.43 5.66 -6.87
N ALA A 31 5.56 6.34 -7.10
CA ALA A 31 6.29 6.32 -8.38
C ALA A 31 6.67 4.93 -8.96
N LYS A 32 6.70 3.88 -8.14
CA LYS A 32 6.94 2.49 -8.58
C LYS A 32 5.86 1.51 -8.12
N GLY A 33 4.78 2.00 -7.52
CA GLY A 33 3.70 1.18 -6.99
C GLY A 33 2.61 0.88 -8.00
N GLY A 34 1.51 0.28 -7.54
CA GLY A 34 0.41 -0.17 -8.38
C GLY A 34 0.90 -1.10 -9.48
N TRP A 35 0.66 -0.73 -10.74
CA TRP A 35 1.12 -1.50 -11.90
C TRP A 35 2.64 -1.72 -11.97
N GLY A 36 3.45 -0.81 -11.40
CA GLY A 36 4.89 -1.00 -11.28
C GLY A 36 5.23 -2.21 -10.41
N THR A 37 4.55 -2.36 -9.27
CA THR A 37 4.68 -3.50 -8.37
C THR A 37 4.17 -4.78 -9.02
N ILE A 38 2.99 -4.76 -9.65
CA ILE A 38 2.44 -5.94 -10.35
C ILE A 38 3.40 -6.43 -11.43
N LYS A 39 3.88 -5.53 -12.30
CA LYS A 39 4.88 -5.87 -13.32
C LYS A 39 6.13 -6.49 -12.69
N TYR A 40 6.64 -5.89 -11.61
CA TYR A 40 7.84 -6.41 -10.95
C TYR A 40 7.62 -7.83 -10.45
N ILE A 41 6.49 -8.10 -9.78
CA ILE A 41 6.17 -9.40 -9.21
C ILE A 41 5.98 -10.48 -10.26
N ILE A 42 5.25 -10.17 -11.34
CA ILE A 42 5.12 -11.10 -12.47
C ILE A 42 6.50 -11.47 -13.02
N ASN A 43 7.39 -10.49 -13.22
CA ASN A 43 8.75 -10.75 -13.66
C ASN A 43 9.56 -11.62 -12.68
N GLN A 44 9.34 -11.49 -11.36
CA GLN A 44 10.01 -12.35 -10.37
C GLN A 44 9.46 -13.77 -10.38
N LEU A 45 8.14 -13.96 -10.51
CA LEU A 45 7.53 -15.28 -10.62
C LEU A 45 8.04 -16.02 -11.87
N ILE A 46 8.13 -15.33 -13.01
CA ILE A 46 8.70 -15.90 -14.25
C ILE A 46 10.17 -16.31 -14.05
N LYS A 47 10.97 -15.46 -13.41
CA LYS A 47 12.38 -15.77 -13.10
C LYS A 47 12.54 -16.97 -12.17
N ASN A 48 11.52 -17.27 -11.37
CA ASN A 48 11.48 -18.42 -10.47
C ASN A 48 10.75 -19.63 -11.09
N GLY A 49 10.58 -19.66 -12.41
CA GLY A 49 10.15 -20.84 -13.15
C GLY A 49 8.67 -20.92 -13.48
N ILE A 50 7.85 -19.92 -13.13
CA ILE A 50 6.45 -19.87 -13.55
C ILE A 50 6.39 -19.49 -15.05
N PRO A 51 5.79 -20.31 -15.93
CA PRO A 51 5.67 -19.97 -17.34
C PRO A 51 4.91 -18.66 -17.58
N PHE A 52 5.36 -17.86 -18.54
CA PHE A 52 4.71 -16.59 -18.88
C PHE A 52 3.22 -16.78 -19.22
N ASP A 53 2.89 -17.80 -20.01
CA ASP A 53 1.50 -18.04 -20.46
C ASP A 53 0.55 -18.47 -19.33
N ASP A 54 1.09 -19.01 -18.22
CA ASP A 54 0.29 -19.39 -17.06
C ASP A 54 -0.16 -18.16 -16.28
N ILE A 55 0.76 -17.21 -16.06
CA ILE A 55 0.50 -15.99 -15.29
C ILE A 55 -0.08 -14.85 -16.13
N CYS A 56 0.33 -14.72 -17.39
CA CYS A 56 -0.01 -13.62 -18.30
C CYS A 56 -0.90 -14.08 -19.46
N ARG A 57 -1.82 -15.02 -19.22
CA ARG A 57 -2.68 -15.59 -20.25
C ARG A 57 -3.38 -14.50 -21.08
N GLY A 58 -3.12 -14.52 -22.40
CA GLY A 58 -3.72 -13.57 -23.34
C GLY A 58 -3.01 -12.22 -23.45
N LEU A 59 -1.94 -11.98 -22.68
CA LEU A 59 -1.04 -10.84 -22.88
C LEU A 59 0.18 -11.25 -23.71
N LYS A 60 0.79 -10.27 -24.36
CA LYS A 60 2.13 -10.40 -24.97
C LYS A 60 3.19 -9.91 -24.01
N GLN A 61 4.44 -10.32 -24.21
CA GLN A 61 5.58 -9.78 -23.45
C GLN A 61 5.65 -8.25 -23.51
N SER A 62 5.32 -7.64 -24.65
CA SER A 62 5.27 -6.19 -24.81
C SER A 62 4.25 -5.51 -23.90
N ASP A 63 3.13 -6.18 -23.60
CA ASP A 63 2.10 -5.66 -22.70
C ASP A 63 2.61 -5.64 -21.26
N LEU A 64 3.28 -6.72 -20.83
CA LEU A 64 3.95 -6.77 -19.52
C LEU A 64 5.06 -5.71 -19.41
N ASP A 65 5.84 -5.52 -20.47
CA ASP A 65 6.89 -4.50 -20.50
C ASP A 65 6.33 -3.08 -20.35
N TYR A 66 5.13 -2.82 -20.88
CA TYR A 66 4.45 -1.53 -20.77
C TYR A 66 3.55 -1.39 -19.54
N MET A 67 3.21 -2.48 -18.84
CA MET A 67 2.21 -2.54 -17.75
C MET A 67 2.32 -1.42 -16.70
N HIS A 68 3.55 -1.09 -16.27
CA HIS A 68 3.82 0.01 -15.33
C HIS A 68 3.31 1.41 -15.74
N ARG A 69 2.89 1.58 -17.00
CA ARG A 69 2.32 2.82 -17.55
C ARG A 69 0.81 2.75 -17.77
N TRP A 70 0.16 1.65 -17.41
CA TRP A 70 -1.28 1.53 -17.49
C TRP A 70 -1.95 2.54 -16.56
N SER A 71 -3.05 3.11 -17.02
CA SER A 71 -3.77 4.17 -16.31
C SER A 71 -4.52 3.62 -15.09
N LEU A 72 -4.84 4.51 -14.15
CA LEU A 72 -5.66 4.27 -12.95
C LEU A 72 -6.73 5.36 -12.77
N ASN A 73 -7.01 6.10 -13.83
CA ASN A 73 -7.87 7.28 -13.83
C ASN A 73 -9.36 6.92 -13.79
N SER A 74 -9.76 5.78 -14.36
CA SER A 74 -11.15 5.30 -14.36
C SER A 74 -11.41 4.23 -13.29
N ASN A 75 -12.69 4.01 -12.97
CA ASN A 75 -13.10 2.89 -12.08
C ASN A 75 -12.72 1.53 -12.68
N ASP A 76 -12.94 1.35 -13.99
CA ASP A 76 -12.65 0.07 -14.67
C ASP A 76 -11.14 -0.24 -14.66
N GLU A 77 -10.29 0.77 -14.82
CA GLU A 77 -8.84 0.63 -14.73
C GLU A 77 -8.39 0.21 -13.33
N ARG A 78 -9.04 0.75 -12.28
CA ARG A 78 -8.78 0.35 -10.89
C ARG A 78 -9.27 -1.06 -10.58
N LEU A 79 -10.44 -1.43 -11.09
CA LEU A 79 -10.96 -2.80 -10.98
C LEU A 79 -10.02 -3.78 -11.68
N ASN A 80 -9.45 -3.41 -12.83
CA ASN A 80 -8.45 -4.22 -13.51
C ASN A 80 -7.19 -4.41 -12.66
N LEU A 81 -6.66 -3.36 -12.03
CA LEU A 81 -5.54 -3.50 -11.08
C LEU A 81 -5.86 -4.49 -9.96
N MET A 82 -7.06 -4.40 -9.38
CA MET A 82 -7.48 -5.30 -8.31
C MET A 82 -7.70 -6.73 -8.78
N ALA A 83 -8.14 -6.94 -10.02
CA ALA A 83 -8.21 -8.28 -10.61
C ALA A 83 -6.82 -8.92 -10.72
N TRP A 84 -5.78 -8.14 -11.05
CA TRP A 84 -4.39 -8.62 -11.03
C TRP A 84 -3.88 -8.92 -9.62
N VAL A 85 -4.22 -8.07 -8.65
CA VAL A 85 -3.92 -8.33 -7.23
C VAL A 85 -4.51 -9.68 -6.81
N GLN A 86 -5.78 -9.94 -7.11
CA GLN A 86 -6.46 -11.20 -6.79
C GLN A 86 -5.85 -12.39 -7.54
N HIS A 87 -5.51 -12.23 -8.83
CA HIS A 87 -4.88 -13.27 -9.63
C HIS A 87 -3.55 -13.73 -9.01
N LEU A 88 -2.75 -12.81 -8.50
CA LEU A 88 -1.46 -13.10 -7.87
C LEU A 88 -1.58 -13.85 -6.53
N GLU A 89 -2.75 -13.81 -5.86
CA GLU A 89 -2.99 -14.59 -4.65
C GLU A 89 -2.90 -16.11 -4.92
N SER A 90 -3.28 -16.55 -6.12
CA SER A 90 -3.14 -17.96 -6.54
C SER A 90 -1.69 -18.43 -6.64
N TYR A 91 -0.73 -17.50 -6.67
CA TYR A 91 0.71 -17.75 -6.62
C TYR A 91 1.30 -17.49 -5.23
N GLY A 92 0.47 -17.35 -4.20
CA GLY A 92 0.90 -17.08 -2.83
C GLY A 92 1.41 -15.66 -2.60
N VAL A 93 1.09 -14.72 -3.50
CA VAL A 93 1.50 -13.31 -3.40
C VAL A 93 0.29 -12.44 -3.09
N PHE A 94 0.29 -11.88 -1.88
CA PHE A 94 -0.74 -11.01 -1.34
C PHE A 94 -0.24 -9.57 -1.24
N PHE A 95 -1.16 -8.62 -1.23
CA PHE A 95 -0.83 -7.21 -1.14
C PHE A 95 -1.62 -6.52 -0.02
N SER A 96 -0.95 -5.63 0.72
CA SER A 96 -1.64 -4.61 1.51
C SER A 96 -2.12 -3.52 0.56
N VAL A 97 -3.43 -3.26 0.59
CA VAL A 97 -4.10 -2.32 -0.31
C VAL A 97 -4.76 -1.17 0.48
N PRO A 98 -4.87 0.03 -0.12
CA PRO A 98 -4.31 0.42 -1.42
C PRO A 98 -2.81 0.80 -1.41
N LEU A 99 -2.22 1.07 -0.24
CA LEU A 99 -0.87 1.65 -0.12
C LEU A 99 0.12 0.65 0.50
N ASP A 100 0.28 0.69 1.81
CA ASP A 100 1.16 -0.18 2.59
C ASP A 100 0.38 -0.73 3.80
N LEU A 101 0.97 -1.70 4.49
CA LEU A 101 0.32 -2.35 5.63
C LEU A 101 -0.07 -1.36 6.73
N ASP A 102 0.74 -0.32 6.95
CA ASP A 102 0.47 0.73 7.94
C ASP A 102 -0.81 1.49 7.60
N PHE A 103 -1.00 1.83 6.32
CA PHE A 103 -2.23 2.45 5.84
C PHE A 103 -3.44 1.51 5.99
N SER A 104 -3.29 0.22 5.66
CA SER A 104 -4.36 -0.79 5.84
C SER A 104 -4.75 -0.93 7.33
N MET A 105 -3.77 -0.92 8.23
CA MET A 105 -4.03 -0.94 9.68
C MET A 105 -4.69 0.35 10.16
N LEU A 106 -4.26 1.52 9.68
CA LEU A 106 -4.92 2.79 10.02
C LEU A 106 -6.38 2.80 9.56
N LYS A 107 -6.66 2.25 8.38
CA LYS A 107 -8.02 2.12 7.85
C LYS A 107 -8.90 1.21 8.72
N ALA A 108 -8.36 0.11 9.22
CA ALA A 108 -9.09 -0.85 10.05
C ALA A 108 -9.24 -0.41 11.53
N PHE A 109 -8.24 0.30 12.06
CA PHE A 109 -8.12 0.62 13.49
C PHE A 109 -7.92 2.12 13.74
N LYS A 110 -8.62 2.96 12.98
CA LYS A 110 -8.48 4.43 13.02
C LYS A 110 -8.59 4.97 14.43
N GLU A 111 -9.63 4.59 15.16
CA GLU A 111 -9.92 5.08 16.50
C GLU A 111 -8.83 4.68 17.49
N TYR A 112 -8.25 3.48 17.31
CA TYR A 112 -7.14 3.02 18.14
C TYR A 112 -5.91 3.92 17.95
N TYR A 113 -5.50 4.15 16.70
CA TYR A 113 -4.35 5.01 16.39
C TYR A 113 -4.57 6.47 16.82
N GLN A 114 -5.79 6.98 16.77
CA GLN A 114 -6.09 8.33 17.26
C GLN A 114 -5.97 8.42 18.79
N ARG A 115 -6.35 7.36 19.52
CA ARG A 115 -6.28 7.30 21.00
C ARG A 115 -4.87 7.08 21.55
N THR A 116 -3.92 6.62 20.74
CA THR A 116 -2.52 6.50 21.18
C THR A 116 -1.82 7.86 21.25
N VAL A 117 -2.42 8.89 20.64
CA VAL A 117 -1.94 10.27 20.69
C VAL A 117 -2.47 10.94 21.96
N SER A 118 -1.59 11.63 22.70
CA SER A 118 -1.97 12.35 23.93
C SER A 118 -3.02 13.43 23.66
N ASP A 119 -3.83 13.74 24.68
CA ASP A 119 -4.83 14.80 24.59
C ASP A 119 -4.18 16.14 24.20
N GLY A 120 -4.68 16.77 23.14
CA GLY A 120 -4.15 18.03 22.59
C GLY A 120 -2.96 17.87 21.63
N ASP A 121 -2.48 16.65 21.43
CA ASP A 121 -1.44 16.30 20.46
C ASP A 121 -2.12 15.69 19.22
N GLY A 122 -1.52 15.82 18.03
CA GLY A 122 -2.13 15.32 16.78
C GLY A 122 -1.81 16.15 15.55
N PRO A 123 -2.21 15.69 14.35
CA PRO A 123 -2.18 16.54 13.18
C PRO A 123 -3.14 17.71 13.37
N HIS A 124 -2.66 18.93 13.14
CA HIS A 124 -3.56 20.07 12.99
C HIS A 124 -4.41 19.90 11.73
N ILE A 125 -5.72 19.73 11.89
CA ILE A 125 -6.70 19.57 10.81
C ILE A 125 -7.68 20.75 10.89
N PRO A 126 -7.69 21.65 9.88
CA PRO A 126 -8.65 22.74 9.80
C PRO A 126 -10.10 22.24 9.78
N ASN A 127 -11.06 23.09 10.12
CA ASN A 127 -12.46 22.70 10.08
C ASN A 127 -12.95 22.63 8.61
N LYS A 128 -13.59 21.52 8.25
CA LYS A 128 -14.04 21.22 6.88
C LYS A 128 -15.13 22.19 6.37
N GLU A 129 -15.89 22.79 7.28
CA GLU A 129 -17.00 23.69 6.96
C GLU A 129 -16.61 25.17 7.07
N SER A 130 -16.02 25.59 8.20
CA SER A 130 -15.65 27.00 8.41
C SER A 130 -14.39 27.43 7.67
N ASP A 131 -13.44 26.52 7.47
CA ASP A 131 -12.10 26.81 6.93
C ASP A 131 -11.80 25.94 5.69
N ARG A 132 -12.78 25.85 4.78
CA ARG A 132 -12.75 24.94 3.62
C ARG A 132 -11.49 25.06 2.77
N ASP A 133 -11.02 26.28 2.50
CA ASP A 133 -9.83 26.51 1.68
C ASP A 133 -8.56 25.99 2.36
N GLU A 134 -8.45 26.16 3.67
CA GLU A 134 -7.32 25.66 4.46
C GLU A 134 -7.37 24.14 4.57
N TYR A 135 -8.57 23.57 4.80
CA TYR A 135 -8.78 22.12 4.81
C TYR A 135 -8.35 21.48 3.49
N THR A 136 -8.74 22.08 2.36
CA THR A 136 -8.39 21.58 1.03
C THR A 136 -6.88 21.59 0.81
N LYS A 137 -6.20 22.69 1.14
CA LYS A 137 -4.72 22.79 1.06
C LYS A 137 -4.03 21.77 1.97
N LYS A 138 -4.54 21.59 3.19
CA LYS A 138 -4.01 20.60 4.14
C LYS A 138 -4.14 19.18 3.59
N MET A 139 -5.31 18.86 3.02
CA MET A 139 -5.57 17.57 2.38
C MET A 139 -4.57 17.30 1.24
N GLU A 140 -4.44 18.23 0.29
CA GLU A 140 -3.52 18.10 -0.85
C GLU A 140 -2.07 17.91 -0.40
N THR A 141 -1.64 18.67 0.61
CA THR A 141 -0.30 18.54 1.20
C THR A 141 -0.07 17.16 1.81
N CYS A 142 -1.05 16.64 2.56
CA CYS A 142 -0.93 15.34 3.21
C CYS A 142 -0.98 14.17 2.22
N ILE A 143 -1.81 14.29 1.17
CA ILE A 143 -1.83 13.34 0.04
C ILE A 143 -0.45 13.32 -0.64
N ARG A 144 0.10 14.48 -0.97
CA ARG A 144 1.44 14.60 -1.57
C ARG A 144 2.52 13.97 -0.68
N HIS A 145 2.47 14.21 0.62
CA HIS A 145 3.44 13.64 1.55
C HIS A 145 3.31 12.10 1.67
N THR A 146 2.08 11.58 1.64
CA THR A 146 1.78 10.15 1.70
C THR A 146 2.23 9.40 0.43
N LEU A 147 1.96 9.99 -0.74
CA LEU A 147 2.27 9.41 -2.06
C LEU A 147 3.68 9.75 -2.57
N LYS A 148 4.38 10.66 -1.87
CA LYS A 148 5.70 11.23 -2.23
C LYS A 148 5.61 12.15 -3.45
N GLU A 149 6.63 12.98 -3.62
CA GLU A 149 6.70 14.03 -4.67
C GLU A 149 6.41 13.49 -6.07
N SER A 150 7.03 12.36 -6.43
CA SER A 150 6.88 11.70 -7.73
C SER A 150 5.67 10.77 -7.84
N GLY A 151 4.79 10.75 -6.83
CA GLY A 151 3.55 9.99 -6.84
C GLY A 151 2.39 10.71 -7.54
N GLY A 152 1.25 10.04 -7.61
CA GLY A 152 -0.01 10.55 -8.14
C GLY A 152 -0.66 11.60 -7.23
N ASN A 153 -1.92 11.91 -7.48
CA ASN A 153 -2.69 12.95 -6.79
C ASN A 153 -3.77 12.38 -5.86
N GLY A 154 -3.80 11.06 -5.67
CA GLY A 154 -4.76 10.36 -4.83
C GLY A 154 -6.10 10.10 -5.52
N ASN A 155 -6.20 10.27 -6.84
CA ASN A 155 -7.47 10.10 -7.57
C ASN A 155 -8.02 8.66 -7.52
N SER A 156 -7.18 7.66 -7.27
CA SER A 156 -7.60 6.26 -7.09
C SER A 156 -8.13 5.95 -5.69
N TYR A 157 -7.94 6.87 -4.73
CA TYR A 157 -8.36 6.71 -3.35
C TYR A 157 -9.77 7.26 -3.15
N GLN A 158 -10.54 6.56 -2.31
CA GLN A 158 -11.86 7.03 -1.90
C GLN A 158 -11.74 8.22 -0.95
N ASP A 159 -12.80 9.03 -0.82
CA ASP A 159 -12.74 10.25 -0.01
C ASP A 159 -12.41 9.97 1.46
N PHE A 160 -12.94 8.89 2.04
CA PHE A 160 -12.57 8.51 3.41
C PHE A 160 -11.10 8.08 3.52
N GLU A 161 -10.53 7.48 2.47
CA GLU A 161 -9.11 7.08 2.46
C GLU A 161 -8.21 8.31 2.37
N LYS A 162 -8.61 9.33 1.59
CA LYS A 162 -7.95 10.64 1.59
C LYS A 162 -8.01 11.29 2.97
N GLU A 163 -9.14 11.20 3.66
CA GLU A 163 -9.26 11.69 5.05
C GLU A 163 -8.32 10.97 6.02
N LEU A 164 -8.05 9.67 5.82
CA LEU A 164 -7.01 8.97 6.60
C LEU A 164 -5.61 9.54 6.32
N MET A 165 -5.36 10.07 5.13
CA MET A 165 -4.07 10.71 4.81
C MET A 165 -3.84 11.99 5.62
N LEU A 166 -4.84 12.61 6.25
CA LEU A 166 -4.60 13.71 7.20
C LEU A 166 -3.86 13.25 8.47
N TRP A 167 -4.02 11.97 8.83
CA TRP A 167 -3.38 11.34 9.98
C TRP A 167 -2.12 10.56 9.61
N TYR A 168 -2.10 9.98 8.41
CA TYR A 168 -1.05 9.06 8.00
C TYR A 168 0.39 9.64 8.11
N PRO A 169 0.69 10.86 7.61
CA PRO A 169 2.02 11.45 7.77
C PRO A 169 2.43 11.61 9.23
N TYR A 170 1.53 12.17 10.05
CA TYR A 170 1.79 12.40 11.46
C TYR A 170 2.10 11.09 12.20
N LEU A 171 1.37 10.03 11.89
CA LEU A 171 1.51 8.74 12.53
C LEU A 171 2.71 7.95 12.02
N PHE A 172 2.99 7.92 10.71
CA PHE A 172 3.91 6.92 10.13
C PHE A 172 5.10 7.49 9.37
N LEU A 173 5.09 8.79 9.04
CA LEU A 173 6.17 9.45 8.31
C LEU A 173 6.98 10.39 9.21
N ASP A 174 6.29 11.19 10.03
CA ASP A 174 6.90 12.21 10.89
C ASP A 174 7.39 11.60 12.21
N ARG A 175 6.67 10.60 12.71
CA ARG A 175 7.03 9.81 13.90
C ARG A 175 7.53 8.46 13.41
N GLY A 176 8.77 8.09 13.74
CA GLY A 176 9.38 6.85 13.25
C GLY A 176 8.53 5.61 13.59
N LYS A 177 8.38 4.69 12.61
CA LYS A 177 7.47 3.54 12.64
C LYS A 177 7.42 2.70 13.94
N PRO A 178 8.52 2.46 14.69
CA PRO A 178 8.42 1.68 15.92
C PRO A 178 7.60 2.36 17.02
N GLY A 179 7.61 3.69 17.10
CA GLY A 179 6.92 4.42 18.17
C GLY A 179 5.41 4.33 18.07
N THR A 180 4.87 4.40 16.85
CA THR A 180 3.43 4.51 16.60
C THR A 180 2.66 3.20 16.81
N HIS A 181 3.28 2.05 16.51
CA HIS A 181 2.65 0.75 16.80
C HIS A 181 2.80 0.34 18.27
N ILE A 182 3.83 0.82 18.96
CA ILE A 182 4.22 0.37 20.31
C ILE A 182 3.73 1.32 21.42
N SER A 183 3.28 2.54 21.09
CA SER A 183 2.83 3.52 22.09
C SER A 183 1.45 3.18 22.68
N ARG A 184 1.42 2.25 23.65
CA ARG A 184 0.99 2.44 25.06
C ARG A 184 1.04 1.08 25.78
N ASN A 185 2.23 0.68 26.22
CA ASN A 185 2.37 -0.36 27.24
C ASN A 185 1.87 0.21 28.58
N GLY A 186 0.67 -0.19 28.97
CA GLY A 186 0.08 0.11 30.26
C GLY A 186 -1.23 -0.66 30.44
N ASN A 187 -1.13 -1.97 30.71
CA ASN A 187 -2.22 -2.87 31.09
C ASN A 187 -3.34 -3.10 30.05
N ALA A 188 -3.08 -3.94 29.06
CA ALA A 188 -4.09 -4.88 28.55
C ALA A 188 -3.36 -6.08 27.96
N GLY A 189 -3.52 -7.25 28.59
CA GLY A 189 -2.91 -8.49 28.15
C GLY A 189 -3.38 -8.86 26.75
N TRP A 190 -2.42 -9.08 25.85
CA TRP A 190 -2.67 -9.71 24.57
C TRP A 190 -2.88 -11.21 24.82
N PHE A 191 -4.14 -11.65 24.94
CA PHE A 191 -4.50 -13.04 24.72
C PHE A 191 -5.19 -13.12 23.36
N PHE A 192 -4.45 -13.61 22.36
CA PHE A 192 -5.07 -14.27 21.23
C PHE A 192 -5.32 -15.72 21.64
N VAL A 193 -6.60 -16.12 21.63
CA VAL A 193 -7.02 -17.52 21.49
C VAL A 193 -7.58 -17.66 20.08
#